data_AF-A0A5N9FRM1-F1
#
_entry.id   AF-A0A5N9FRM1-F1
#
_cell.length_a   1.000
_cell.length_b   1.000
_cell.length_c   1.000
_cell.angle_alpha   90.00
_cell.angle_beta   90.00
_cell.angle_gamma   90.00
#
_symmetry.space_group_name_H-M   'P 1'
#
loop_
_entity.id
_entity.type
_entity.pdbx_description
1 polymer ?
#
loop_
_entity_poly.entity_id
_entity_poly.type
_entity_poly.pdbx_seq_one_letter_code
_entity_poly.pdbx_strand_id
1 'polypeptide(L)' 'MIPKIRHVLEYIRSGSVFFWDGDGAMDHDDAMRSLRLMGKEVIPAVHEIAKDLELPGSFEVGTAT' A
#
# COMPACT_ATOMS: atom_id res chain seq x y z
N MET A 1 6.53 -2.91 9.29
CA MET A 1 6.32 -2.79 7.83
C MET A 1 6.09 -1.36 7.38
N ILE A 2 5.10 -0.64 7.94
CA ILE A 2 4.72 0.72 7.52
C ILE A 2 5.89 1.71 7.33
N PRO A 3 6.90 1.82 8.23
CA PRO A 3 8.03 2.73 8.02
C PRO A 3 8.84 2.43 6.75
N LYS A 4 8.94 1.14 6.36
CA LYS A 4 9.62 0.75 5.12
C LYS A 4 8.83 1.17 3.89
N ILE A 5 7.49 1.10 3.96
CA ILE A 5 6.63 1.55 2.85
C ILE A 5 6.78 3.06 2.67
N ARG A 6 6.79 3.85 3.76
CA ARG A 6 7.08 5.30 3.69
C ARG A 6 8.39 5.57 2.96
N HIS A 7 9.47 4.90 3.37
CA HIS A 7 10.77 5.08 2.74
C HIS A 7 10.74 4.81 1.22
N VAL A 8 10.06 3.75 0.79
CA VAL A 8 9.92 3.43 -0.65
C VAL A 8 9.09 4.50 -1.38
N LEU A 9 7.98 4.94 -0.81
CA LEU A 9 7.13 5.99 -1.41
C LEU A 9 7.82 7.34 -1.48
N GLU A 10 8.64 7.68 -0.48
CA GLU A 10 9.48 8.88 -0.49
C GLU A 10 10.52 8.82 -1.61
N TYR A 11 11.19 7.68 -1.75
CA TYR A 11 12.31 7.54 -2.68
C TYR A 11 11.87 7.37 -4.14
N ILE A 12 10.91 6.48 -4.40
CA ILE A 12 10.49 6.13 -5.77
C ILE A 12 9.36 7.04 -6.26
N ARG A 13 8.59 7.66 -5.35
CA ARG A 13 7.42 8.50 -5.69
C ARG A 13 6.40 7.77 -6.58
N SER A 14 6.17 6.47 -6.31
CA SER A 14 5.29 5.62 -7.12
C SER A 14 3.86 6.16 -7.21
N GLY A 15 3.30 6.22 -8.41
CA GLY A 15 1.90 6.62 -8.64
C GLY A 15 0.86 5.53 -8.33
N SER A 16 1.28 4.27 -8.27
CA SER A 16 0.43 3.13 -7.88
C SER A 16 1.28 2.09 -7.15
N VAL A 17 0.72 1.43 -6.14
CA VAL A 17 1.37 0.34 -5.40
C VAL A 17 0.41 -0.84 -5.31
N PHE A 18 0.92 -2.03 -5.59
CA PHE A 18 0.19 -3.28 -5.49
C PHE A 18 0.82 -4.15 -4.39
N PHE A 19 -0.01 -4.56 -3.41
CA PHE A 19 0.42 -5.43 -2.34
C PHE A 19 0.06 -6.88 -2.70
N TRP A 20 1.08 -7.74 -2.70
CA TRP A 20 0.90 -9.19 -2.87
C TRP A 20 0.92 -9.85 -1.49
N ASP A 21 -0.15 -10.57 -1.16
CA ASP A 21 -0.34 -11.28 0.11
C ASP A 21 -0.62 -12.77 -0.15
N GLY A 22 -0.32 -13.63 0.82
CA GLY A 22 -0.63 -15.06 0.73
C GLY A 22 0.30 -15.89 -0.18
N ASP A 23 1.57 -15.50 -0.31
CA ASP A 23 2.57 -16.28 -1.07
C ASP A 23 3.15 -17.46 -0.27
N GLY A 24 3.53 -18.52 -0.97
CA GLY A 24 4.17 -19.71 -0.38
C GLY A 24 3.21 -20.66 0.35
N ALA A 25 3.75 -21.45 1.28
CA ALA A 25 3.00 -22.45 2.06
C ALA A 25 2.34 -21.84 3.31
N MET A 26 1.59 -20.75 3.14
CA MET A 26 0.78 -20.17 4.21
C MET A 26 -0.47 -21.01 4.46
N ASP A 27 -0.84 -21.18 5.73
CA ASP A 27 -2.13 -21.76 6.07
C ASP A 27 -3.26 -20.74 5.88
N HIS A 28 -4.50 -21.24 5.89
CA HIS A 28 -5.68 -20.43 5.63
C HIS A 28 -5.87 -19.33 6.68
N ASP A 29 -5.60 -19.64 7.95
CA ASP A 29 -5.87 -18.71 9.05
C ASP A 29 -4.89 -17.53 9.01
N ASP A 30 -3.62 -17.79 8.71
CA ASP A 30 -2.61 -16.75 8.52
C ASP A 30 -2.91 -15.89 7.30
N ALA A 31 -3.34 -16.47 6.19
CA ALA A 31 -3.75 -15.71 5.00
C ALA A 31 -4.95 -14.80 5.30
N MET A 32 -5.99 -15.33 5.95
CA MET A 32 -7.18 -14.54 6.29
C MET A 32 -6.87 -13.45 7.33
N ARG A 33 -5.98 -13.72 8.27
CA ARG A 33 -5.50 -12.73 9.23
C ARG A 33 -4.71 -11.62 8.53
N SER A 34 -3.81 -11.96 7.60
CA SER A 34 -3.02 -11.00 6.83
C SER A 34 -3.92 -10.06 6.01
N LEU A 35 -4.89 -10.61 5.27
CA LEU A 35 -5.89 -9.82 4.53
C LEU A 35 -6.66 -8.85 5.43
N ARG A 36 -7.06 -9.29 6.63
CA ARG A 36 -7.78 -8.45 7.59
C ARG A 36 -6.91 -7.32 8.13
N LEU A 37 -5.65 -7.57 8.42
CA LEU A 37 -4.69 -6.55 8.86
C LEU A 37 -4.33 -5.59 7.71
N MET A 38 -4.22 -6.10 6.48
CA MET A 38 -3.98 -5.30 5.29
C MET A 38 -5.06 -4.22 5.13
N GLY A 39 -6.33 -4.62 5.20
CA GLY A 39 -7.46 -3.69 5.07
C GLY A 39 -7.65 -2.76 6.28
N LYS A 40 -7.32 -3.21 7.49
CA LYS A 40 -7.54 -2.41 8.72
C LYS A 40 -6.39 -1.47 9.08
N GLU A 41 -5.16 -1.86 8.77
CA GLU A 41 -3.97 -1.18 9.28
C GLU A 41 -3.07 -0.69 8.15
N VAL A 42 -2.71 -1.57 7.21
CA VAL A 42 -1.68 -1.25 6.22
C VAL A 42 -2.18 -0.26 5.17
N ILE A 43 -3.28 -0.57 4.47
CA ILE A 43 -3.81 0.29 3.41
C ILE A 43 -4.19 1.69 3.96
N PRO A 44 -4.87 1.82 5.10
CA PRO A 44 -5.13 3.14 5.69
C PRO A 44 -3.84 3.93 6.01
N ALA A 45 -2.84 3.28 6.59
CA ALA A 45 -1.57 3.96 6.90
C ALA A 45 -0.83 4.42 5.62
N VAL A 46 -0.90 3.62 4.54
CA VAL A 46 -0.31 3.98 3.24
C VAL A 46 -1.01 5.19 2.63
N HIS A 47 -2.34 5.29 2.76
CA HIS A 47 -3.08 6.49 2.32
C HIS A 47 -2.67 7.75 3.09
N GLU A 48 -2.50 7.66 4.41
CA GLU A 48 -2.03 8.82 5.20
C GLU A 48 -0.60 9.22 4.83
N ILE A 49 0.30 8.24 4.61
CA ILE A 49 1.64 8.51 4.10
C ILE A 49 1.59 9.18 2.72
N ALA A 50 0.73 8.72 1.81
CA ALA A 50 0.61 9.32 0.48
C ALA A 50 0.15 10.79 0.56
N LYS A 51 -0.79 11.11 1.47
CA LYS A 51 -1.23 12.49 1.75
C LYS A 51 -0.09 13.34 2.30
N ASP A 52 0.63 12.85 3.31
CA ASP A 52 1.79 13.55 3.90
C ASP A 52 2.86 13.87 2.85
N LEU A 53 3.03 12.98 1.87
CA LEU A 53 4.00 13.10 0.80
C LEU A 53 3.45 13.84 -0.43
N GLU A 54 2.20 14.31 -0.40
CA GLU A 54 1.55 14.97 -1.54
C GLU A 54 1.62 14.11 -2.82
N LEU A 55 1.43 12.80 -2.67
CA LEU A 55 1.33 11.85 -3.79
C LEU A 55 -0.13 11.81 -4.26
N PRO A 56 -0.43 12.18 -5.51
CA PRO A 56 -1.81 12.17 -5.99
C PRO A 56 -2.30 10.73 -6.19
N GLY A 57 -3.59 10.50 -5.97
CA GLY A 57 -4.21 9.23 -6.29
C GLY A 57 -4.15 8.93 -7.79
N SER A 58 -4.09 7.64 -8.15
CA SER A 58 -3.98 7.20 -9.55
C SER A 58 -5.13 7.67 -10.45
N PHE A 59 -6.26 8.08 -9.87
CA PHE A 59 -7.44 8.59 -10.58
C PHE A 59 -7.69 10.10 -10.34
N GLU A 60 -6.84 10.77 -9.58
CA GLU A 60 -6.97 12.20 -9.26
C GLU A 60 -6.21 13.09 -10.26
N VAL A 61 -5.28 12.50 -11.01
CA VAL A 61 -4.54 13.19 -12.08
C VAL A 61 -5.19 12.85 -13.42
N GLY A 62 -5.49 13.88 -14.21
CA GLY A 62 -5.93 13.68 -15.58
C GLY A 62 -4.87 12.92 -16.39
N THR A 63 -5.28 11.92 -17.15
CA THR A 63 -4.37 11.24 -18.08
C THR A 63 -3.89 12.27 -19.11
N ALA A 64 -2.57 12.43 -19.27
CA ALA A 64 -2.04 13.17 -20.40
C ALA A 64 -2.41 12.41 -21.68
N THR A 65 -3.31 12.99 -22.48
CA THR A 65 -3.68 12.51 -23.82
C THR A 65 -2.63 12.95 -24.83
#